data_AF-A0A7X9GPA4-F1
#
_entry.id   AF-A0A7X9GPA4-F1
#
_cell.length_a   1.000
_cell.length_b   1.000
_cell.length_c   1.000
_cell.angle_alpha   90.00
_cell.angle_beta   90.00
_cell.angle_gamma   90.00
#
_symmetry.space_group_name_H-M   'P 1'
#
loop_
_entity.id
_entity.type
_entity.pdbx_description
1 polymer ?
#
loop_
_entity_poly.entity_id
_entity_poly.type
_entity_poly.pdbx_seq_one_letter_code
_entity_poly.pdbx_strand_id
1 'polypeptide(L)'
;KKVKISPQFTFEFHDAGHILGSAYVQLFVDEGDFQKTIVFSGDIGNVDQPYIKDPTIICGGDIIIVESTYGDRLHENRDNRLEELARVINEAYKAGGNLVIPAFAIERTQDLLHYIRRLQSANKIPIMPIYVDSPLAVAATRVFQENTDNFDEETQEMINRGENPLMMPNVHYSVAPEQSMAINKIKGGAIIIAASGMADAGRIKHHLKHNLWRENATVLFVGFQAQGTLGRRIIDGVNEVTIHGEKIAVRAKIRRMEGFSAHADQEQLLEWLSCLGEHAEHIVLVHGEPDIIRTFSEKIKDRFGITPLIPQLGERYEITEDKLIPHPPTEPWLKVIKEELETQEGIVREDIPALKSLPAIPTRIPSRQKVTQAQINKALQRVRYRLKILVDRGNKTNKLSYTLYTLDTISRWLDDVLKNTRKKK
;
A
#
# COMPACT_ATOMS: atom_id res chain seq x y z
N LYS A 1 7.04 -25.91 -10.21
CA LYS A 1 7.61 -26.63 -11.37
C LYS A 1 8.85 -25.89 -11.86
N LYS A 2 10.00 -26.58 -12.00
CA LYS A 2 11.22 -26.02 -12.61
C LYS A 2 11.02 -25.62 -14.08
N VAL A 3 11.50 -24.42 -14.43
CA VAL A 3 11.48 -23.81 -15.77
C VAL A 3 12.91 -23.41 -16.13
N LYS A 4 13.40 -23.93 -17.26
CA LYS A 4 14.77 -23.66 -17.74
C LYS A 4 14.77 -22.41 -18.64
N ILE A 5 15.58 -21.41 -18.30
CA ILE A 5 15.76 -20.16 -19.07
C ILE A 5 16.91 -20.35 -20.08
N SER A 6 18.05 -20.86 -19.61
CA SER A 6 19.26 -21.10 -20.40
C SER A 6 19.90 -22.43 -19.95
N PRO A 7 21.02 -22.89 -20.55
CA PRO A 7 21.79 -24.01 -20.01
C PRO A 7 22.11 -23.87 -18.50
N GLN A 8 22.47 -22.65 -18.08
CA GLN A 8 22.93 -22.27 -16.74
C GLN A 8 21.82 -21.88 -15.77
N PHE A 9 20.74 -21.25 -16.26
CA PHE A 9 19.70 -20.67 -15.41
C PHE A 9 18.40 -21.48 -15.47
N THR A 10 17.97 -21.99 -14.32
CA THR A 10 16.68 -22.65 -14.12
C THR A 10 16.00 -22.04 -12.90
N PHE A 11 14.70 -21.78 -12.93
CA PHE A 11 13.97 -21.26 -11.76
C PHE A 11 12.74 -22.10 -11.42
N GLU A 12 12.26 -21.94 -10.21
CA GLU A 12 10.98 -22.49 -9.73
C GLU A 12 10.20 -21.41 -9.00
N PHE A 13 8.91 -21.32 -9.28
CA PHE A 13 7.96 -20.55 -8.49
C PHE A 13 7.40 -21.42 -7.36
N HIS A 14 7.32 -20.84 -6.18
CA HIS A 14 6.68 -21.38 -4.98
C HIS A 14 5.65 -20.37 -4.48
N ASP A 15 4.57 -20.82 -3.83
CA ASP A 15 3.50 -19.92 -3.39
C ASP A 15 4.00 -18.98 -2.29
N ALA A 16 3.85 -17.67 -2.49
CA ALA A 16 4.27 -16.68 -1.50
C ALA A 16 3.19 -16.38 -0.46
N GLY A 17 1.96 -16.84 -0.64
CA GLY A 17 0.84 -16.61 0.28
C GLY A 17 0.37 -15.16 0.40
N HIS A 18 0.98 -14.22 -0.32
CA HIS A 18 0.78 -12.78 -0.13
C HIS A 18 -0.47 -12.27 -0.85
N ILE A 19 -0.55 -12.54 -2.16
CA ILE A 19 -1.77 -12.34 -2.95
C ILE A 19 -2.13 -13.55 -3.82
N LEU A 20 -3.35 -13.62 -4.36
CA LEU A 20 -3.74 -14.63 -5.36
C LEU A 20 -2.79 -14.64 -6.55
N GLY A 21 -2.05 -15.74 -6.71
CA GLY A 21 -1.02 -15.90 -7.74
C GLY A 21 0.32 -15.24 -7.42
N SER A 22 0.53 -14.76 -6.18
CA SER A 22 1.84 -14.37 -5.69
C SER A 22 2.78 -15.57 -5.63
N ALA A 23 4.05 -15.36 -5.96
CA ALA A 23 5.05 -16.39 -5.89
C ALA A 23 6.42 -15.80 -5.59
N TYR A 24 7.20 -16.52 -4.81
CA TYR A 24 8.63 -16.27 -4.66
C TYR A 24 9.41 -17.16 -5.64
N VAL A 25 10.62 -16.73 -5.96
CA VAL A 25 11.46 -17.37 -6.99
C VAL A 25 12.64 -18.05 -6.35
N GLN A 26 12.81 -19.34 -6.58
CA GLN A 26 14.06 -20.06 -6.36
C GLN A 26 14.80 -20.19 -7.70
N LEU A 27 15.90 -19.46 -7.86
CA LEU A 27 16.76 -19.45 -9.04
C LEU A 27 17.97 -20.34 -8.80
N PHE A 28 18.11 -21.39 -9.61
CA PHE A 28 19.28 -22.25 -9.68
C PHE A 28 20.21 -21.73 -10.78
N VAL A 29 21.46 -21.47 -10.41
CA VAL A 29 22.57 -21.05 -11.27
C VAL A 29 23.59 -22.19 -11.32
N ASP A 30 23.91 -22.65 -12.51
CA ASP A 30 24.86 -23.74 -12.78
C ASP A 30 25.82 -23.33 -13.90
N GLU A 31 26.99 -22.81 -13.52
CA GLU A 31 28.06 -22.39 -14.43
C GLU A 31 29.30 -23.31 -14.33
N GLY A 32 29.05 -24.61 -14.06
CA GLY A 32 30.10 -25.61 -13.92
C GLY A 32 30.52 -25.77 -12.47
N ASP A 33 31.73 -25.32 -12.13
CA ASP A 33 32.24 -25.37 -10.74
C ASP A 33 31.46 -24.38 -9.84
N PHE A 34 30.94 -23.29 -10.41
CA PHE A 34 30.06 -22.34 -9.73
C PHE A 34 28.60 -22.80 -9.76
N GLN A 35 28.09 -23.26 -8.62
CA GLN A 35 26.68 -23.59 -8.42
C GLN A 35 26.10 -22.80 -7.25
N LYS A 36 24.98 -22.09 -7.49
CA LYS A 36 24.27 -21.30 -6.47
C LYS A 36 22.76 -21.36 -6.62
N THR A 37 22.07 -21.37 -5.49
CA THR A 37 20.62 -21.28 -5.35
C THR A 37 20.27 -19.96 -4.68
N ILE A 38 19.65 -19.06 -5.45
CA ILE A 38 19.23 -17.73 -4.99
C ILE A 38 17.72 -17.75 -4.77
N VAL A 39 17.26 -17.36 -3.59
CA VAL A 39 15.83 -17.26 -3.27
C VAL A 39 15.45 -15.79 -3.18
N PHE A 40 14.48 -15.35 -3.98
CA PHE A 40 13.95 -13.99 -3.97
C PHE A 40 12.49 -14.03 -3.51
N SER A 41 12.22 -13.49 -2.31
CA SER A 41 10.92 -13.63 -1.63
C SER A 41 9.75 -12.96 -2.35
N GLY A 42 9.98 -11.83 -3.04
CA GLY A 42 8.89 -10.90 -3.29
C GLY A 42 8.27 -10.43 -1.97
N ASP A 43 6.98 -10.14 -1.95
CA ASP A 43 6.22 -9.94 -0.71
C ASP A 43 5.77 -11.31 -0.16
N ILE A 44 5.98 -11.57 1.13
CA ILE A 44 5.61 -12.85 1.78
C ILE A 44 4.32 -12.68 2.56
N GLY A 45 3.45 -13.68 2.41
CA GLY A 45 2.10 -13.69 2.96
C GLY A 45 2.01 -13.86 4.46
N ASN A 46 0.96 -13.28 5.01
CA ASN A 46 0.46 -13.71 6.30
C ASN A 46 -0.17 -15.12 6.16
N VAL A 47 -0.01 -15.98 7.16
CA VAL A 47 -0.73 -17.28 7.25
C VAL A 47 -2.20 -17.09 7.65
N ASP A 48 -3.00 -18.16 7.55
CA ASP A 48 -4.43 -18.19 7.90
C ASP A 48 -5.22 -17.04 7.23
N GLN A 49 -4.98 -16.84 5.92
CA GLN A 49 -5.70 -15.84 5.12
C GLN A 49 -6.75 -16.52 4.23
N PRO A 50 -7.96 -15.95 4.12
CA PRO A 50 -8.97 -16.41 3.18
C PRO A 50 -8.46 -16.49 1.74
N TYR A 51 -8.93 -17.49 1.02
CA TYR A 51 -8.62 -17.80 -0.37
C TYR A 51 -7.17 -18.18 -0.67
N ILE A 52 -6.19 -17.80 0.15
CA ILE A 52 -4.79 -17.89 -0.19
C ILE A 52 -4.13 -18.95 0.71
N LYS A 53 -3.34 -19.83 0.12
CA LYS A 53 -2.58 -20.83 0.88
C LYS A 53 -1.46 -20.15 1.65
N ASP A 54 -1.10 -20.70 2.79
CA ASP A 54 0.05 -20.21 3.55
C ASP A 54 1.32 -20.20 2.66
N PRO A 55 2.26 -19.27 2.89
CA PRO A 55 3.51 -19.21 2.14
C PRO A 55 4.22 -20.57 2.19
N THR A 56 4.61 -21.08 1.02
CA THR A 56 5.36 -22.34 0.95
C THR A 56 6.69 -22.15 1.66
N ILE A 57 7.05 -23.05 2.57
CA ILE A 57 8.39 -23.10 3.17
C ILE A 57 9.20 -24.17 2.43
N ILE A 58 10.37 -23.78 1.93
CA ILE A 58 11.34 -24.69 1.30
C ILE A 58 12.64 -24.72 2.09
N CYS A 59 13.45 -25.75 1.86
CA CYS A 59 14.81 -25.81 2.38
C CYS A 59 15.84 -25.50 1.27
N GLY A 60 16.94 -24.86 1.65
CA GLY A 60 18.10 -24.67 0.77
C GLY A 60 18.03 -23.42 -0.13
N GLY A 61 18.84 -22.44 0.23
CA GLY A 61 19.20 -21.29 -0.59
C GLY A 61 20.49 -20.68 -0.07
N ASP A 62 21.51 -20.55 -0.92
CA ASP A 62 22.82 -20.03 -0.53
C ASP A 62 22.76 -18.51 -0.31
N ILE A 63 21.92 -17.84 -1.11
CA ILE A 63 21.64 -16.40 -1.03
C ILE A 63 20.13 -16.19 -0.94
N ILE A 64 19.66 -15.58 0.15
CA ILE A 64 18.25 -15.26 0.36
C ILE A 64 18.05 -13.75 0.32
N ILE A 65 17.23 -13.27 -0.60
CA ILE A 65 16.78 -11.88 -0.69
C ILE A 65 15.35 -11.83 -0.19
N VAL A 66 15.13 -11.20 0.98
CA VAL A 66 13.86 -11.25 1.72
C VAL A 66 13.30 -9.85 1.99
N GLU A 67 11.98 -9.72 1.90
CA GLU A 67 11.26 -8.50 2.28
C GLU A 67 11.32 -8.22 3.79
N SER A 68 10.91 -7.02 4.19
CA SER A 68 10.99 -6.59 5.59
C SER A 68 9.88 -5.63 6.01
N THR A 69 8.72 -5.64 5.34
CA THR A 69 7.65 -4.64 5.49
C THR A 69 7.12 -4.52 6.93
N TYR A 70 7.09 -5.64 7.66
CA TYR A 70 6.70 -5.73 9.09
C TYR A 70 7.79 -6.38 9.96
N GLY A 71 9.05 -6.32 9.52
CA GLY A 71 10.20 -6.91 10.24
C GLY A 71 10.48 -6.31 11.63
N ASP A 72 9.74 -5.30 12.06
CA ASP A 72 9.83 -4.61 13.35
C ASP A 72 8.78 -5.03 14.39
N ARG A 73 7.71 -5.73 13.98
CA ARG A 73 6.50 -5.90 14.80
C ARG A 73 5.80 -7.24 14.57
N LEU A 74 4.96 -7.62 15.53
CA LEU A 74 4.07 -8.79 15.47
C LEU A 74 2.64 -8.35 15.17
N HIS A 75 1.83 -9.19 14.50
CA HIS A 75 0.40 -8.94 14.38
C HIS A 75 -0.33 -9.26 15.70
N GLU A 76 -0.88 -8.23 16.34
CA GLU A 76 -1.72 -8.42 17.53
C GLU A 76 -3.06 -9.11 17.19
N ASN A 77 -3.59 -9.88 18.14
CA ASN A 77 -5.02 -10.24 18.24
C ASN A 77 -5.66 -10.98 17.03
N ARG A 78 -4.95 -11.92 16.39
CA ARG A 78 -5.50 -12.75 15.29
C ARG A 78 -6.85 -13.40 15.63
N ASP A 79 -6.92 -14.07 16.78
CA ASP A 79 -8.11 -14.81 17.24
C ASP A 79 -9.37 -13.92 17.38
N ASN A 80 -9.17 -12.64 17.71
CA ASN A 80 -10.25 -11.69 17.97
C ASN A 80 -10.73 -10.93 16.71
N ARG A 81 -10.08 -11.10 15.55
CA ARG A 81 -10.38 -10.37 14.29
C ARG A 81 -11.84 -10.53 13.85
N LEU A 82 -12.37 -11.76 13.90
CA LEU A 82 -13.77 -12.04 13.57
C LEU A 82 -14.74 -11.43 14.57
N GLU A 83 -14.43 -11.49 15.87
CA GLU A 83 -15.27 -10.94 16.93
C GLU A 83 -15.33 -9.41 16.88
N GLU A 84 -14.19 -8.76 16.62
CA GLU A 84 -14.15 -7.31 16.46
C GLU A 84 -14.89 -6.85 15.18
N LEU A 85 -14.74 -7.56 14.06
CA LEU A 85 -15.52 -7.24 12.85
C LEU A 85 -17.02 -7.38 13.13
N ALA A 86 -17.43 -8.45 13.82
CA ALA A 86 -18.81 -8.65 14.23
C ALA A 86 -19.31 -7.54 15.17
N ARG A 87 -18.49 -7.11 16.14
CA ARG A 87 -18.78 -5.98 17.03
C ARG A 87 -19.01 -4.70 16.24
N VAL A 88 -18.10 -4.34 15.33
CA VAL A 88 -18.21 -3.11 14.52
C VAL A 88 -19.44 -3.13 13.60
N ILE A 89 -19.72 -4.25 12.94
CA ILE A 89 -20.92 -4.41 12.10
C ILE A 89 -22.19 -4.27 12.94
N ASN A 90 -22.28 -4.94 14.10
CA ASN A 90 -23.44 -4.85 14.98
C ASN A 90 -23.62 -3.45 15.59
N GLU A 91 -22.55 -2.75 15.94
CA GLU A 91 -22.60 -1.35 16.40
C GLU A 91 -23.09 -0.40 15.30
N ALA A 92 -22.60 -0.56 14.07
CA ALA A 92 -23.02 0.24 12.93
C ALA A 92 -24.49 -0.01 12.55
N TYR A 93 -24.92 -1.27 12.58
CA TYR A 93 -26.32 -1.66 12.37
C TYR A 93 -27.24 -1.08 13.43
N LYS A 94 -26.91 -1.22 14.72
CA LYS A 94 -27.67 -0.64 15.85
C LYS A 94 -27.73 0.88 15.81
N ALA A 95 -26.72 1.56 15.26
CA ALA A 95 -26.76 3.00 15.04
C ALA A 95 -27.72 3.42 13.89
N GLY A 96 -28.12 2.49 13.02
CA GLY A 96 -29.04 2.75 11.90
C GLY A 96 -28.42 3.56 10.75
N GLY A 97 -27.11 3.72 10.71
CA GLY A 97 -26.38 4.33 9.60
C GLY A 97 -25.81 3.31 8.62
N ASN A 98 -24.93 3.76 7.74
CA ASN A 98 -24.15 2.87 6.88
C ASN A 98 -22.80 2.55 7.54
N LEU A 99 -22.28 1.35 7.27
CA LEU A 99 -20.89 1.01 7.51
C LEU A 99 -20.10 1.23 6.21
N VAL A 100 -19.15 2.16 6.21
CA VAL A 100 -18.30 2.45 5.04
C VAL A 100 -16.89 1.92 5.30
N ILE A 101 -16.38 1.10 4.39
CA ILE A 101 -15.08 0.42 4.51
C ILE A 101 -14.19 0.81 3.32
N PRO A 102 -13.21 1.71 3.49
CA PRO A 102 -12.11 1.88 2.56
C PRO A 102 -11.28 0.58 2.50
N ALA A 103 -11.24 -0.06 1.33
CA ALA A 103 -10.50 -1.31 1.12
C ALA A 103 -9.66 -1.27 -0.16
N PHE A 104 -8.59 -2.06 -0.21
CA PHE A 104 -7.89 -2.32 -1.46
C PHE A 104 -8.76 -3.17 -2.38
N ALA A 105 -8.65 -2.91 -3.69
CA ALA A 105 -9.56 -3.49 -4.68
C ALA A 105 -9.28 -4.97 -4.94
N ILE A 106 -8.00 -5.34 -4.86
CA ILE A 106 -7.53 -6.72 -4.93
C ILE A 106 -7.37 -7.18 -3.48
N GLU A 107 -7.80 -8.40 -3.21
CA GLU A 107 -7.76 -9.12 -1.93
C GLU A 107 -8.59 -8.58 -0.79
N ARG A 108 -8.25 -7.41 -0.24
CA ARG A 108 -8.80 -6.98 1.05
C ARG A 108 -10.30 -6.66 0.95
N THR A 109 -10.83 -6.50 -0.26
CA THR A 109 -12.28 -6.49 -0.53
C THR A 109 -12.89 -7.90 -0.44
N GLN A 110 -12.23 -8.89 -1.03
CA GLN A 110 -12.62 -10.29 -1.07
C GLN A 110 -12.55 -10.91 0.33
N ASP A 111 -11.48 -10.71 1.10
CA ASP A 111 -11.37 -11.22 2.48
C ASP A 111 -12.51 -10.72 3.37
N LEU A 112 -12.87 -9.43 3.25
CA LEU A 112 -14.00 -8.88 3.96
C LEU A 112 -15.30 -9.61 3.61
N LEU A 113 -15.50 -10.01 2.36
CA LEU A 113 -16.65 -10.82 1.97
C LEU A 113 -16.57 -12.23 2.59
N HIS A 114 -15.40 -12.86 2.65
CA HIS A 114 -15.19 -14.13 3.36
C HIS A 114 -15.55 -14.04 4.85
N TYR A 115 -14.97 -13.07 5.57
CA TYR A 115 -15.23 -12.90 7.00
C TYR A 115 -16.69 -12.53 7.28
N ILE A 116 -17.28 -11.62 6.47
CA ILE A 116 -18.71 -11.27 6.58
C ILE A 116 -19.57 -12.51 6.33
N ARG A 117 -19.25 -13.34 5.33
CA ARG A 117 -19.98 -14.59 5.08
C ARG A 117 -19.90 -15.55 6.27
N ARG A 118 -18.71 -15.81 6.82
CA ARG A 118 -18.53 -16.65 8.01
C ARG A 118 -19.37 -16.15 9.20
N LEU A 119 -19.37 -14.84 9.44
CA LEU A 119 -20.16 -14.22 10.49
C LEU A 119 -21.68 -14.30 10.23
N GLN A 120 -22.12 -14.24 8.97
CA GLN A 120 -23.53 -14.44 8.60
C GLN A 120 -23.96 -15.90 8.77
N SER A 121 -23.18 -16.87 8.30
CA SER A 121 -23.44 -18.31 8.50
C SER A 121 -23.50 -18.68 9.99
N ALA A 122 -22.62 -18.10 10.80
CA ALA A 122 -22.61 -18.27 12.26
C ALA A 122 -23.68 -17.45 13.01
N ASN A 123 -24.57 -16.72 12.31
CA ASN A 123 -25.58 -15.81 12.86
C ASN A 123 -25.03 -14.77 13.87
N LYS A 124 -23.77 -14.35 13.70
CA LYS A 124 -23.08 -13.37 14.57
C LYS A 124 -23.35 -11.92 14.15
N ILE A 125 -23.80 -11.69 12.92
CA ILE A 125 -24.17 -10.38 12.37
C ILE A 125 -25.49 -10.48 11.58
N PRO A 126 -26.28 -9.39 11.49
CA PRO A 126 -27.46 -9.35 10.64
C PRO A 126 -27.10 -9.43 9.14
N ILE A 127 -28.01 -9.97 8.33
CA ILE A 127 -27.90 -9.92 6.87
C ILE A 127 -28.26 -8.51 6.40
N MET A 128 -27.24 -7.77 5.97
CA MET A 128 -27.33 -6.43 5.41
C MET A 128 -27.02 -6.46 3.91
N PRO A 129 -27.56 -5.55 3.09
CA PRO A 129 -27.06 -5.33 1.74
C PRO A 129 -25.62 -4.80 1.77
N ILE A 130 -24.75 -5.46 1.00
CA ILE A 130 -23.33 -5.17 0.88
C ILE A 130 -23.07 -4.65 -0.54
N TYR A 131 -22.46 -3.47 -0.66
CA TYR A 131 -22.14 -2.88 -1.95
C TYR A 131 -20.63 -2.84 -2.15
N VAL A 132 -20.14 -3.53 -3.19
CA VAL A 132 -18.75 -3.46 -3.63
C VAL A 132 -18.68 -2.46 -4.78
N ASP A 133 -18.22 -1.24 -4.48
CA ASP A 133 -18.22 -0.12 -5.43
C ASP A 133 -16.80 0.30 -5.85
N SER A 134 -16.19 -0.57 -6.66
CA SER A 134 -14.91 -0.32 -7.31
C SER A 134 -14.82 -1.19 -8.56
N PRO A 135 -14.71 -0.62 -9.78
CA PRO A 135 -14.63 -1.41 -11.01
C PRO A 135 -13.45 -2.39 -10.99
N LEU A 136 -12.33 -1.98 -10.41
CA LEU A 136 -11.16 -2.85 -10.22
C LEU A 136 -11.44 -3.97 -9.22
N ALA A 137 -12.21 -3.72 -8.16
CA ALA A 137 -12.55 -4.76 -7.20
C ALA A 137 -13.55 -5.77 -7.78
N VAL A 138 -14.53 -5.31 -8.56
CA VAL A 138 -15.44 -6.20 -9.30
C VAL A 138 -14.66 -7.06 -10.30
N ALA A 139 -13.72 -6.48 -11.04
CA ALA A 139 -12.86 -7.22 -11.95
C ALA A 139 -11.95 -8.23 -11.22
N ALA A 140 -11.34 -7.84 -10.10
CA ALA A 140 -10.53 -8.73 -9.28
C ALA A 140 -11.36 -9.88 -8.67
N THR A 141 -12.55 -9.59 -8.13
CA THR A 141 -13.47 -10.62 -7.63
C THR A 141 -13.86 -11.61 -8.72
N ARG A 142 -14.03 -11.17 -9.96
CA ARG A 142 -14.28 -12.07 -11.09
C ARG A 142 -13.09 -13.01 -11.34
N VAL A 143 -11.86 -12.52 -11.27
CA VAL A 143 -10.65 -13.38 -11.37
C VAL A 143 -10.65 -14.42 -10.25
N PHE A 144 -10.95 -14.04 -9.01
CA PHE A 144 -11.10 -15.00 -7.89
C PHE A 144 -12.20 -16.04 -8.18
N GLN A 145 -13.38 -15.62 -8.64
CA GLN A 145 -14.50 -16.51 -9.00
C GLN A 145 -14.18 -17.48 -10.15
N GLU A 146 -13.30 -17.09 -11.08
CA GLU A 146 -12.86 -17.91 -12.21
C GLU A 146 -11.67 -18.85 -11.87
N ASN A 147 -11.12 -18.77 -10.65
CA ASN A 147 -9.90 -19.47 -10.23
C ASN A 147 -10.03 -20.16 -8.85
N THR A 148 -11.22 -20.66 -8.50
CA THR A 148 -11.52 -21.26 -7.19
C THR A 148 -10.64 -22.46 -6.83
N ASP A 149 -10.15 -23.20 -7.82
CA ASP A 149 -9.31 -24.39 -7.63
C ASP A 149 -7.94 -24.07 -7.01
N ASN A 150 -7.53 -22.80 -7.07
CA ASN A 150 -6.30 -22.31 -6.44
C ASN A 150 -6.50 -21.94 -4.96
N PHE A 151 -7.72 -21.95 -4.43
CA PHE A 151 -7.98 -21.51 -3.06
C PHE A 151 -7.41 -22.46 -2.00
N ASP A 152 -7.32 -21.96 -0.76
CA ASP A 152 -7.13 -22.79 0.44
C ASP A 152 -8.24 -23.85 0.63
N GLU A 153 -7.97 -24.84 1.48
CA GLU A 153 -8.90 -25.96 1.72
C GLU A 153 -10.19 -25.50 2.45
N GLU A 154 -10.09 -24.61 3.44
CA GLU A 154 -11.24 -24.10 4.22
C GLU A 154 -12.29 -23.43 3.31
N THR A 155 -11.82 -22.59 2.37
CA THR A 155 -12.65 -21.85 1.42
C THR A 155 -13.19 -22.77 0.33
N GLN A 156 -12.43 -23.77 -0.13
CA GLN A 156 -12.97 -24.79 -1.04
C GLN A 156 -14.10 -25.59 -0.37
N GLU A 157 -13.93 -26.05 0.88
CA GLU A 157 -14.99 -26.71 1.64
C GLU A 157 -16.22 -25.81 1.87
N MET A 158 -15.98 -24.53 2.13
CA MET A 158 -17.04 -23.53 2.28
C MET A 158 -17.83 -23.35 0.98
N ILE A 159 -17.15 -23.27 -0.17
CA ILE A 159 -17.79 -23.21 -1.49
C ILE A 159 -18.57 -24.50 -1.80
N ASN A 160 -17.99 -25.67 -1.49
CA ASN A 160 -18.62 -26.98 -1.72
C ASN A 160 -19.89 -27.19 -0.87
N ARG A 161 -20.00 -26.53 0.29
CA ARG A 161 -21.24 -26.46 1.10
C ARG A 161 -22.29 -25.47 0.56
N GLY A 162 -22.03 -24.82 -0.56
CA GLY A 162 -22.90 -23.78 -1.13
C GLY A 162 -22.76 -22.42 -0.45
N GLU A 163 -21.72 -22.21 0.36
CA GLU A 163 -21.53 -21.01 1.17
C GLU A 163 -20.57 -19.99 0.54
N ASN A 164 -20.47 -19.97 -0.80
CA ASN A 164 -19.48 -19.19 -1.53
C ASN A 164 -19.50 -17.69 -1.13
N PRO A 165 -18.43 -17.17 -0.50
CA PRO A 165 -18.39 -15.81 0.03
C PRO A 165 -18.39 -14.73 -1.06
N LEU A 166 -17.97 -15.06 -2.28
CA LEU A 166 -17.96 -14.13 -3.42
C LEU A 166 -19.30 -14.11 -4.18
N MET A 167 -20.25 -14.99 -3.86
CA MET A 167 -21.54 -15.13 -4.54
C MET A 167 -22.75 -14.97 -3.61
N MET A 168 -22.57 -14.28 -2.47
CA MET A 168 -23.63 -14.01 -1.50
C MET A 168 -24.81 -13.23 -2.14
N PRO A 169 -26.09 -13.65 -1.95
CA PRO A 169 -27.25 -12.98 -2.56
C PRO A 169 -27.45 -11.51 -2.15
N ASN A 170 -26.93 -11.11 -1.00
CA ASN A 170 -26.96 -9.75 -0.47
C ASN A 170 -25.74 -8.90 -0.87
N VAL A 171 -24.85 -9.39 -1.75
CA VAL A 171 -23.72 -8.62 -2.30
C VAL A 171 -24.07 -8.06 -3.67
N HIS A 172 -23.78 -6.77 -3.86
CA HIS A 172 -24.08 -6.01 -5.06
C HIS A 172 -22.80 -5.39 -5.63
N TYR A 173 -22.29 -5.99 -6.70
CA TYR A 173 -21.11 -5.52 -7.44
C TYR A 173 -21.48 -4.35 -8.36
N SER A 174 -20.92 -3.17 -8.10
CA SER A 174 -21.26 -1.93 -8.81
C SER A 174 -20.17 -1.48 -9.77
N VAL A 175 -20.47 -1.54 -11.06
CA VAL A 175 -19.53 -1.16 -12.13
C VAL A 175 -19.89 0.20 -12.73
N ALA A 176 -21.18 0.48 -12.93
CA ALA A 176 -21.64 1.71 -13.59
C ALA A 176 -21.60 2.94 -12.65
N PRO A 177 -21.29 4.15 -13.15
CA PRO A 177 -21.34 5.38 -12.35
C PRO A 177 -22.71 5.63 -11.70
N GLU A 178 -23.80 5.28 -12.38
CA GLU A 178 -25.18 5.48 -11.94
C GLU A 178 -25.51 4.60 -10.73
N GLN A 179 -24.97 3.38 -10.69
CA GLN A 179 -25.06 2.46 -9.53
C GLN A 179 -24.31 3.06 -8.33
N SER A 180 -23.09 3.54 -8.53
CA SER A 180 -22.31 4.24 -7.50
C SER A 180 -23.05 5.46 -6.94
N MET A 181 -23.65 6.27 -7.82
CA MET A 181 -24.47 7.42 -7.42
C MET A 181 -25.77 7.02 -6.68
N ALA A 182 -26.34 5.86 -6.98
CA ALA A 182 -27.51 5.34 -6.26
C ALA A 182 -27.15 4.90 -4.83
N ILE A 183 -26.00 4.24 -4.63
CA ILE A 183 -25.50 3.83 -3.30
C ILE A 183 -25.36 5.03 -2.36
N ASN A 184 -24.89 6.17 -2.86
CA ASN A 184 -24.75 7.41 -2.09
C ASN A 184 -26.09 7.97 -1.55
N LYS A 185 -27.25 7.47 -2.03
CA LYS A 185 -28.58 7.86 -1.53
C LYS A 185 -29.08 6.96 -0.38
N ILE A 186 -28.38 5.87 -0.06
CA ILE A 186 -28.78 4.92 0.98
C ILE A 186 -28.63 5.57 2.36
N LYS A 187 -29.72 5.65 3.11
CA LYS A 187 -29.78 6.35 4.41
C LYS A 187 -29.30 5.52 5.60
N GLY A 188 -29.19 4.20 5.50
CA GLY A 188 -28.73 3.35 6.59
C GLY A 188 -28.90 1.86 6.29
N GLY A 189 -28.32 1.01 7.14
CA GLY A 189 -28.48 -0.44 7.08
C GLY A 189 -27.65 -1.15 6.02
N ALA A 190 -26.75 -0.46 5.32
CA ALA A 190 -25.88 -1.04 4.29
C ALA A 190 -24.40 -1.07 4.70
N ILE A 191 -23.68 -2.07 4.20
CA ILE A 191 -22.21 -2.12 4.19
C ILE A 191 -21.74 -1.64 2.81
N ILE A 192 -20.81 -0.71 2.75
CA ILE A 192 -20.29 -0.11 1.51
C ILE A 192 -18.77 -0.27 1.50
N ILE A 193 -18.26 -1.19 0.68
CA ILE A 193 -16.83 -1.46 0.49
C ILE A 193 -16.39 -0.78 -0.81
N ALA A 194 -15.39 0.11 -0.75
CA ALA A 194 -14.93 0.81 -1.94
C ALA A 194 -13.44 1.18 -1.88
N ALA A 195 -12.82 1.25 -3.07
CA ALA A 195 -11.42 1.62 -3.24
C ALA A 195 -11.23 3.14 -3.39
N SER A 196 -10.07 3.70 -3.02
CA SER A 196 -8.85 3.04 -2.51
C SER A 196 -8.83 2.82 -0.98
N GLY A 197 -8.07 1.83 -0.50
CA GLY A 197 -7.92 1.51 0.93
C GLY A 197 -7.40 2.65 1.82
N MET A 198 -6.59 3.57 1.27
CA MET A 198 -6.11 4.76 1.99
C MET A 198 -7.03 6.00 1.87
N ALA A 199 -8.23 5.83 1.30
CA ALA A 199 -9.23 6.88 1.03
C ALA A 199 -8.79 8.06 0.12
N ASP A 200 -7.57 8.08 -0.43
CA ASP A 200 -7.07 9.22 -1.20
C ASP A 200 -7.59 9.36 -2.62
N ALA A 201 -8.05 8.27 -3.23
CA ALA A 201 -8.56 8.23 -4.60
C ALA A 201 -9.76 7.27 -4.72
N GLY A 202 -10.40 7.26 -5.89
CA GLY A 202 -11.49 6.33 -6.21
C GLY A 202 -12.84 6.70 -5.60
N ARG A 203 -13.79 5.77 -5.73
CA ARG A 203 -15.21 5.96 -5.39
C ARG A 203 -15.46 6.11 -3.89
N ILE A 204 -14.56 5.59 -3.05
CA ILE A 204 -14.64 5.74 -1.59
C ILE A 204 -14.77 7.19 -1.15
N LYS A 205 -14.17 8.15 -1.88
CA LYS A 205 -14.28 9.58 -1.55
C LYS A 205 -15.70 10.13 -1.69
N HIS A 206 -16.47 9.61 -2.63
CA HIS A 206 -17.89 9.95 -2.77
C HIS A 206 -18.68 9.37 -1.59
N HIS A 207 -18.45 8.11 -1.22
CA HIS A 207 -19.12 7.49 -0.06
C HIS A 207 -18.76 8.18 1.25
N LEU A 208 -17.49 8.49 1.47
CA LEU A 208 -17.03 9.28 2.61
C LEU A 208 -17.67 10.68 2.62
N LYS A 209 -17.78 11.35 1.46
CA LYS A 209 -18.49 12.64 1.37
C LYS A 209 -19.94 12.57 1.84
N HIS A 210 -20.67 11.50 1.53
CA HIS A 210 -22.07 11.34 1.92
C HIS A 210 -22.28 10.75 3.33
N ASN A 211 -21.25 10.17 3.96
CA ASN A 211 -21.37 9.49 5.25
C ASN A 211 -20.58 10.12 6.40
N LEU A 212 -19.42 10.77 6.18
CA LEU A 212 -18.55 11.26 7.26
C LEU A 212 -19.20 12.27 8.21
N TRP A 213 -20.13 13.09 7.72
CA TRP A 213 -20.81 14.12 8.52
C TRP A 213 -21.98 13.58 9.35
N ARG A 214 -22.32 12.29 9.20
CA ARG A 214 -23.49 11.66 9.82
C ARG A 214 -23.09 10.91 11.09
N GLU A 215 -23.59 11.35 12.23
CA GLU A 215 -23.33 10.77 13.57
C GLU A 215 -23.75 9.30 13.70
N ASN A 216 -24.70 8.85 12.87
CA ASN A 216 -25.15 7.46 12.85
C ASN A 216 -24.33 6.53 11.94
N ALA A 217 -23.50 7.08 11.04
CA ALA A 217 -22.64 6.29 10.17
C ALA A 217 -21.37 5.83 10.90
N THR A 218 -20.77 4.73 10.43
CA THR A 218 -19.49 4.23 10.89
C THR A 218 -18.53 4.11 9.70
N VAL A 219 -17.29 4.57 9.87
CA VAL A 219 -16.21 4.35 8.89
C VAL A 219 -15.19 3.43 9.53
N LEU A 220 -14.97 2.26 8.93
CA LEU A 220 -14.03 1.26 9.39
C LEU A 220 -12.83 1.20 8.43
N PHE A 221 -11.65 1.53 8.93
CA PHE A 221 -10.38 1.33 8.22
C PHE A 221 -9.80 -0.04 8.60
N VAL A 222 -9.46 -0.86 7.60
CA VAL A 222 -8.97 -2.24 7.79
C VAL A 222 -7.53 -2.46 7.33
N GLY A 223 -6.88 -1.45 6.76
CA GLY A 223 -5.51 -1.56 6.24
C GLY A 223 -4.65 -0.35 6.60
N PHE A 224 -3.34 -0.50 6.42
CA PHE A 224 -2.36 0.54 6.72
C PHE A 224 -2.69 1.90 6.07
N GLN A 225 -2.46 2.98 6.81
CA GLN A 225 -2.74 4.35 6.38
C GLN A 225 -1.45 5.19 6.43
N ALA A 226 -0.82 5.35 5.27
CA ALA A 226 0.43 6.08 5.13
C ALA A 226 0.29 7.57 5.51
N GLN A 227 1.40 8.19 5.89
CA GLN A 227 1.39 9.57 6.37
C GLN A 227 0.99 10.55 5.26
N GLY A 228 0.13 11.52 5.61
CA GLY A 228 -0.38 12.52 4.66
C GLY A 228 -1.60 12.09 3.83
N THR A 229 -2.01 10.82 3.91
CA THR A 229 -3.23 10.31 3.26
C THR A 229 -4.51 10.87 3.91
N LEU A 230 -5.63 10.90 3.16
CA LEU A 230 -6.93 11.26 3.72
C LEU A 230 -7.37 10.30 4.83
N GLY A 231 -7.18 8.99 4.63
CA GLY A 231 -7.57 8.00 5.64
C GLY A 231 -6.78 8.14 6.93
N ARG A 232 -5.45 8.36 6.85
CA ARG A 232 -4.62 8.62 8.04
C ARG A 232 -5.12 9.83 8.83
N ARG A 233 -5.40 10.95 8.15
CA ARG A 233 -5.94 12.17 8.78
C ARG A 233 -7.27 11.93 9.51
N ILE A 234 -8.14 11.07 8.97
CA ILE A 234 -9.43 10.74 9.60
C ILE A 234 -9.20 9.89 10.86
N ILE A 235 -8.27 8.92 10.82
CA ILE A 235 -7.88 8.11 12.00
C ILE A 235 -7.21 8.97 13.07
N ASP A 236 -6.38 9.95 12.69
CA ASP A 236 -5.74 10.91 13.61
C ASP A 236 -6.74 11.89 14.28
N GLY A 237 -8.06 11.72 14.06
CA GLY A 237 -9.11 12.42 14.83
C GLY A 237 -9.43 13.85 14.36
N VAL A 238 -9.15 14.20 13.09
CA VAL A 238 -9.49 15.55 12.60
C VAL A 238 -11.00 15.77 12.50
N ASN A 239 -11.49 16.87 13.08
CA ASN A 239 -12.92 17.23 13.06
C ASN A 239 -13.45 17.65 11.67
N GLU A 240 -12.58 17.95 10.71
CA GLU A 240 -12.96 18.40 9.36
C GLU A 240 -11.93 17.94 8.31
N VAL A 241 -12.41 17.46 7.15
CA VAL A 241 -11.61 17.12 5.98
C VAL A 241 -12.10 17.86 4.73
N THR A 242 -11.23 18.01 3.72
CA THR A 242 -11.63 18.52 2.40
C THR A 242 -11.71 17.37 1.40
N ILE A 243 -12.89 17.13 0.84
CA ILE A 243 -13.13 16.10 -0.17
C ILE A 243 -13.81 16.75 -1.37
N HIS A 244 -13.27 16.53 -2.58
CA HIS A 244 -13.71 17.16 -3.84
C HIS A 244 -13.85 18.70 -3.80
N GLY A 245 -13.07 19.37 -2.94
CA GLY A 245 -13.09 20.83 -2.77
C GLY A 245 -14.05 21.35 -1.70
N GLU A 246 -14.92 20.49 -1.16
CA GLU A 246 -15.86 20.80 -0.09
C GLU A 246 -15.29 20.43 1.28
N LYS A 247 -15.62 21.23 2.30
CA LYS A 247 -15.32 20.95 3.71
C LYS A 247 -16.39 20.05 4.30
N ILE A 248 -15.99 18.97 4.94
CA ILE A 248 -16.89 17.95 5.49
C ILE A 248 -16.51 17.70 6.94
N ALA A 249 -17.47 17.88 7.84
CA ALA A 249 -17.30 17.56 9.25
C ALA A 249 -17.14 16.04 9.41
N VAL A 250 -16.25 15.62 10.31
CA VAL A 250 -16.10 14.21 10.70
C VAL A 250 -16.91 14.03 11.98
N ARG A 251 -18.08 13.40 11.84
CA ARG A 251 -18.99 13.04 12.96
C ARG A 251 -19.35 11.56 12.98
N ALA A 252 -19.17 10.86 11.88
CA ALA A 252 -19.29 9.40 11.82
C ALA A 252 -18.32 8.75 12.82
N LYS A 253 -18.73 7.61 13.39
CA LYS A 253 -17.86 6.82 14.27
C LYS A 253 -16.68 6.29 13.45
N ILE A 254 -15.47 6.69 13.80
CA ILE A 254 -14.26 6.14 13.18
C ILE A 254 -13.84 4.88 13.95
N ARG A 255 -13.58 3.81 13.22
CA ARG A 255 -13.03 2.55 13.70
C ARG A 255 -11.79 2.21 12.87
N ARG A 256 -10.81 1.60 13.50
CA ARG A 256 -9.63 0.99 12.87
C ARG A 256 -9.57 -0.43 13.39
N MET A 257 -9.34 -1.38 12.49
CA MET A 257 -8.96 -2.74 12.84
C MET A 257 -7.57 -3.01 12.30
N GLU A 258 -6.77 -3.73 13.07
CA GLU A 258 -5.47 -4.24 12.65
C GLU A 258 -5.62 -5.74 12.34
N GLY A 259 -4.61 -6.37 11.73
CA GLY A 259 -4.68 -7.81 11.40
C GLY A 259 -5.39 -8.20 10.09
N PHE A 260 -5.69 -7.26 9.19
CA PHE A 260 -5.93 -7.56 7.76
C PHE A 260 -4.72 -7.17 6.88
N SER A 261 -3.50 -7.30 7.42
CA SER A 261 -2.28 -7.16 6.61
C SER A 261 -2.10 -8.41 5.76
N ALA A 262 -1.78 -8.20 4.48
CA ALA A 262 -1.41 -9.24 3.52
C ALA A 262 0.02 -9.75 3.72
N HIS A 263 0.90 -8.94 4.31
CA HIS A 263 2.30 -9.33 4.57
C HIS A 263 2.41 -10.16 5.85
N ALA A 264 3.42 -11.03 5.92
CA ALA A 264 3.92 -11.65 7.14
C ALA A 264 4.39 -10.62 8.17
N ASP A 265 4.25 -10.92 9.46
CA ASP A 265 4.92 -10.19 10.55
C ASP A 265 6.34 -10.69 10.83
N GLN A 266 7.04 -10.05 11.79
CA GLN A 266 8.41 -10.39 12.17
C GLN A 266 8.61 -11.88 12.47
N GLU A 267 7.72 -12.53 13.24
CA GLU A 267 7.92 -13.94 13.60
C GLU A 267 7.64 -14.86 12.42
N GLN A 268 6.62 -14.55 11.59
CA GLN A 268 6.34 -15.30 10.37
C GLN A 268 7.46 -15.19 9.33
N LEU A 269 8.07 -14.02 9.17
CA LEU A 269 9.24 -13.87 8.30
C LEU A 269 10.43 -14.67 8.84
N LEU A 270 10.63 -14.74 10.16
CA LEU A 270 11.65 -15.59 10.79
C LEU A 270 11.34 -17.09 10.66
N GLU A 271 10.07 -17.49 10.70
CA GLU A 271 9.62 -18.88 10.51
C GLU A 271 9.77 -19.32 9.05
N TRP A 272 9.35 -18.48 8.09
CA TRP A 272 9.58 -18.70 6.66
C TRP A 272 11.07 -18.79 6.32
N LEU A 273 11.90 -17.96 6.96
CA LEU A 273 13.35 -18.04 6.87
C LEU A 273 13.95 -19.28 7.56
N SER A 274 13.25 -20.02 8.42
CA SER A 274 13.90 -21.02 9.28
C SER A 274 14.51 -22.19 8.52
N CYS A 275 13.79 -22.77 7.57
CA CYS A 275 14.29 -23.85 6.71
C CYS A 275 15.20 -23.37 5.57
N LEU A 276 15.08 -22.10 5.19
CA LEU A 276 15.91 -21.48 4.17
C LEU A 276 17.29 -21.08 4.72
N GLY A 277 17.29 -20.41 5.88
CA GLY A 277 18.41 -19.65 6.42
C GLY A 277 19.38 -20.43 7.31
N GLU A 278 19.03 -21.63 7.76
CA GLU A 278 19.92 -22.45 8.63
C GLU A 278 21.28 -22.74 7.99
N HIS A 279 21.34 -22.78 6.65
CA HIS A 279 22.56 -23.04 5.87
C HIS A 279 22.83 -21.95 4.82
N ALA A 280 22.17 -20.80 4.90
CA ALA A 280 22.41 -19.71 3.96
C ALA A 280 23.78 -19.07 4.22
N GLU A 281 24.56 -18.88 3.17
CA GLU A 281 25.80 -18.12 3.24
C GLU A 281 25.50 -16.63 3.49
N HIS A 282 24.44 -16.14 2.84
CA HIS A 282 24.09 -14.73 2.83
C HIS A 282 22.57 -14.50 2.87
N ILE A 283 22.14 -13.58 3.74
CA ILE A 283 20.78 -13.04 3.79
C ILE A 283 20.85 -11.56 3.43
N VAL A 284 19.94 -11.09 2.58
CA VAL A 284 19.88 -9.72 2.04
C VAL A 284 18.50 -9.14 2.32
N LEU A 285 18.43 -8.03 3.06
CA LEU A 285 17.17 -7.39 3.42
C LEU A 285 16.77 -6.32 2.41
N VAL A 286 15.55 -6.43 1.88
CA VAL A 286 14.96 -5.46 0.96
C VAL A 286 13.53 -5.08 1.40
N HIS A 287 12.91 -4.14 0.69
CA HIS A 287 11.50 -3.81 0.82
C HIS A 287 11.02 -3.54 2.28
N GLY A 288 11.58 -2.50 2.89
CA GLY A 288 11.20 -2.03 4.22
C GLY A 288 11.75 -0.61 4.50
N GLU A 289 11.26 0.04 5.56
CA GLU A 289 11.81 1.34 6.00
C GLU A 289 13.14 1.12 6.76
N PRO A 290 14.08 2.10 6.78
CA PRO A 290 15.43 1.89 7.33
C PRO A 290 15.48 1.39 8.79
N ASP A 291 14.60 1.90 9.64
CA ASP A 291 14.53 1.49 11.06
C ASP A 291 13.92 0.08 11.22
N ILE A 292 13.00 -0.29 10.32
CA ILE A 292 12.40 -1.64 10.28
C ILE A 292 13.44 -2.66 9.82
N ILE A 293 14.17 -2.34 8.74
CA ILE A 293 15.27 -3.18 8.22
C ILE A 293 16.35 -3.40 9.30
N ARG A 294 16.74 -2.35 10.05
CA ARG A 294 17.70 -2.49 11.16
C ARG A 294 17.18 -3.43 12.25
N THR A 295 15.95 -3.21 12.70
CA THR A 295 15.30 -4.05 13.73
C THR A 295 15.25 -5.51 13.29
N PHE A 296 14.90 -5.77 12.04
CA PHE A 296 14.81 -7.13 11.50
C PHE A 296 16.19 -7.78 11.29
N SER A 297 17.20 -6.99 10.91
CA SER A 297 18.61 -7.42 10.79
C SER A 297 19.15 -7.95 12.13
N GLU A 298 18.84 -7.26 13.23
CA GLU A 298 19.19 -7.71 14.58
C GLU A 298 18.50 -9.04 14.93
N LYS A 299 17.20 -9.19 14.61
CA LYS A 299 16.45 -10.44 14.86
C LYS A 299 16.94 -11.65 14.07
N ILE A 300 17.28 -11.46 12.80
CA ILE A 300 17.86 -12.54 11.97
C ILE A 300 19.22 -12.95 12.54
N LYS A 301 20.04 -11.98 12.96
CA LYS A 301 21.33 -12.26 13.59
C LYS A 301 21.19 -13.02 14.91
N ASP A 302 20.22 -12.65 15.74
CA ASP A 302 19.95 -13.33 17.02
C ASP A 302 19.46 -14.78 16.81
N ARG A 303 18.65 -15.04 15.77
CA ARG A 303 18.05 -16.36 15.52
C ARG A 303 18.94 -17.31 14.70
N PHE A 304 19.71 -16.77 13.75
CA PHE A 304 20.47 -17.57 12.77
C PHE A 304 21.98 -17.35 12.83
N GLY A 305 22.49 -16.40 13.62
CA GLY A 305 23.92 -16.06 13.69
C GLY A 305 24.47 -15.28 12.48
N ILE A 306 23.74 -15.28 11.36
CA ILE A 306 24.07 -14.57 10.12
C ILE A 306 23.72 -13.09 10.29
N THR A 307 24.66 -12.17 10.00
CA THR A 307 24.36 -10.73 9.92
C THR A 307 23.90 -10.38 8.50
N PRO A 308 22.65 -9.95 8.27
CA PRO A 308 22.17 -9.66 6.92
C PRO A 308 22.86 -8.47 6.27
N LEU A 309 23.00 -8.55 4.94
CA LEU A 309 23.38 -7.42 4.10
C LEU A 309 22.17 -6.51 3.90
N ILE A 310 22.41 -5.20 3.92
CA ILE A 310 21.41 -4.17 3.68
C ILE A 310 21.90 -3.34 2.49
N PRO A 311 21.51 -3.70 1.25
CA PRO A 311 22.01 -3.06 0.05
C PRO A 311 21.45 -1.64 -0.09
N GLN A 312 22.27 -0.73 -0.60
CA GLN A 312 21.78 0.56 -1.05
C GLN A 312 21.15 0.43 -2.45
N LEU A 313 20.20 1.31 -2.77
CA LEU A 313 19.62 1.35 -4.11
C LEU A 313 20.74 1.45 -5.15
N GLY A 314 20.70 0.60 -6.19
CA GLY A 314 21.68 0.53 -7.28
C GLY A 314 23.11 0.13 -6.90
N GLU A 315 23.36 -0.26 -5.65
CA GLU A 315 24.53 -1.07 -5.30
C GLU A 315 24.44 -2.41 -6.03
N ARG A 316 25.59 -2.97 -6.40
CA ARG A 316 25.67 -4.27 -7.08
C ARG A 316 26.47 -5.21 -6.21
N TYR A 317 26.11 -6.48 -6.18
CA TYR A 317 26.93 -7.49 -5.56
C TYR A 317 27.33 -8.52 -6.61
N GLU A 318 28.62 -8.77 -6.73
CA GLU A 318 29.17 -9.87 -7.51
C GLU A 318 29.20 -11.11 -6.63
N ILE A 319 28.66 -12.21 -7.13
CA ILE A 319 28.58 -13.48 -6.42
C ILE A 319 29.77 -14.33 -6.84
N THR A 320 30.60 -14.75 -5.88
CA THR A 320 31.63 -15.78 -6.09
C THR A 320 31.32 -17.00 -5.23
N GLU A 321 32.15 -18.06 -5.30
CA GLU A 321 31.92 -19.31 -4.56
C GLU A 321 31.76 -19.12 -3.05
N ASP A 322 32.49 -18.18 -2.43
CA ASP A 322 32.48 -17.99 -0.97
C ASP A 322 31.94 -16.62 -0.52
N LYS A 323 31.66 -15.68 -1.44
CA LYS A 323 31.50 -14.25 -1.11
C LYS A 323 30.55 -13.50 -2.03
N LEU A 324 29.73 -12.64 -1.43
CA LEU A 324 29.17 -11.45 -2.06
C LEU A 324 30.17 -10.28 -2.00
N ILE A 325 30.69 -9.87 -3.15
CA ILE A 325 31.59 -8.71 -3.28
C ILE A 325 30.75 -7.45 -3.59
N PRO A 326 30.67 -6.46 -2.68
CA PRO A 326 29.95 -5.22 -2.94
C PRO A 326 30.70 -4.34 -3.93
N HIS A 327 30.00 -3.98 -5.00
CA HIS A 327 30.40 -2.95 -5.95
C HIS A 327 29.53 -1.71 -5.71
N PRO A 328 30.12 -0.55 -5.38
CA PRO A 328 29.36 0.66 -5.20
C PRO A 328 28.62 1.03 -6.50
N PRO A 329 27.51 1.77 -6.43
CA PRO A 329 26.72 2.13 -7.61
C PRO A 329 27.57 2.71 -8.74
N THR A 330 27.61 2.01 -9.87
CA THR A 330 28.48 2.36 -11.02
C THR A 330 27.95 3.55 -11.83
N GLU A 331 26.70 3.94 -11.60
CA GLU A 331 25.97 4.88 -12.44
C GLU A 331 25.84 6.26 -11.78
N PRO A 332 25.94 7.36 -12.58
CA PRO A 332 25.70 8.69 -12.08
C PRO A 332 24.32 8.87 -11.45
N TRP A 333 23.29 8.07 -11.73
CA TRP A 333 21.94 8.35 -11.17
C TRP A 333 21.82 8.18 -9.65
N LEU A 334 22.75 7.49 -8.98
CA LEU A 334 22.86 7.53 -7.52
C LEU A 334 23.71 8.68 -7.01
N LYS A 335 24.64 9.17 -7.84
CA LYS A 335 25.11 10.54 -7.73
C LYS A 335 23.97 11.54 -7.95
N VAL A 336 23.01 11.34 -8.86
CA VAL A 336 21.86 12.24 -9.11
C VAL A 336 20.74 12.07 -8.08
N ILE A 337 20.59 10.95 -7.39
CA ILE A 337 19.73 10.88 -6.20
C ILE A 337 20.42 11.56 -5.02
N LYS A 338 21.71 11.28 -4.82
CA LYS A 338 22.52 11.97 -3.81
C LYS A 338 22.68 13.46 -4.13
N GLU A 339 22.57 13.86 -5.39
CA GLU A 339 22.59 15.23 -5.90
C GLU A 339 21.16 15.80 -6.12
N GLU A 340 20.05 15.04 -6.12
CA GLU A 340 18.71 15.62 -5.87
C GLU A 340 18.48 15.82 -4.36
N LEU A 341 19.35 15.22 -3.53
CA LEU A 341 19.46 15.46 -2.10
C LEU A 341 20.51 16.56 -1.76
N GLU A 342 21.61 16.67 -2.52
CA GLU A 342 22.68 17.68 -2.33
C GLU A 342 22.52 18.92 -3.25
N THR A 343 22.16 18.74 -4.53
CA THR A 343 21.87 19.82 -5.52
C THR A 343 20.41 20.29 -5.57
N GLN A 344 19.67 20.09 -4.48
CA GLN A 344 18.79 21.16 -4.01
C GLN A 344 19.57 22.49 -3.84
N GLU A 345 20.91 22.46 -3.77
CA GLU A 345 21.78 23.62 -3.90
C GLU A 345 22.19 24.03 -5.35
N GLY A 346 21.88 23.27 -6.42
CA GLY A 346 21.99 23.80 -7.79
C GLY A 346 22.22 22.83 -8.96
N ILE A 347 21.28 22.84 -9.92
CA ILE A 347 21.48 22.39 -11.32
C ILE A 347 21.12 23.58 -12.25
N VAL A 348 21.74 23.67 -13.43
CA VAL A 348 21.40 24.67 -14.47
C VAL A 348 21.60 24.09 -15.87
N ARG A 349 20.48 23.96 -16.63
CA ARG A 349 20.32 23.97 -18.11
C ARG A 349 21.03 22.88 -18.93
N GLU A 350 20.35 22.26 -19.91
CA GLU A 350 20.16 22.89 -21.24
C GLU A 350 18.75 22.77 -21.86
N ASP A 351 18.40 23.83 -22.60
CA ASP A 351 17.49 23.93 -23.76
C ASP A 351 16.11 23.24 -23.74
N ILE A 352 15.32 23.62 -22.72
CA ILE A 352 13.85 23.68 -22.82
C ILE A 352 13.45 25.16 -22.99
N PRO A 353 12.51 25.53 -23.89
CA PRO A 353 12.20 26.93 -24.17
C PRO A 353 11.91 27.72 -22.90
N ALA A 354 12.64 28.81 -22.69
CA ALA A 354 12.61 29.58 -21.46
C ALA A 354 11.18 29.95 -21.07
N LEU A 355 10.68 29.30 -20.00
CA LEU A 355 9.43 29.67 -19.35
C LEU A 355 9.56 31.14 -18.93
N LYS A 356 8.78 31.99 -19.60
CA LYS A 356 8.78 33.45 -19.41
C LYS A 356 8.80 33.75 -17.91
N SER A 357 9.72 34.64 -17.51
CA SER A 357 10.11 34.89 -16.12
C SER A 357 8.95 34.82 -15.14
N LEU A 358 9.08 33.96 -14.13
CA LEU A 358 8.10 33.85 -13.06
C LEU A 358 7.87 35.23 -12.43
N PRO A 359 6.61 35.66 -12.22
CA PRO A 359 6.31 37.02 -11.79
C PRO A 359 6.95 37.31 -10.44
N ALA A 360 7.58 38.48 -10.32
CA ALA A 360 8.20 38.92 -9.08
C ALA A 360 7.17 39.01 -7.95
N ILE A 361 7.49 38.47 -6.77
CA ILE A 361 6.65 38.64 -5.58
C ILE A 361 6.68 40.12 -5.16
N PRO A 362 5.53 40.76 -4.88
CA PRO A 362 5.48 42.14 -4.44
C PRO A 362 6.33 42.38 -3.18
N THR A 363 7.34 43.24 -3.29
CA THR A 363 8.26 43.60 -2.19
C THR A 363 7.62 44.45 -1.10
N ARG A 364 6.44 45.02 -1.39
CA ARG A 364 5.52 45.64 -0.42
C ARG A 364 4.16 44.97 -0.54
N ILE A 365 3.78 44.22 0.49
CA ILE A 365 2.40 43.78 0.69
C ILE A 365 1.65 44.92 1.41
N PRO A 366 0.47 45.37 0.95
CA PRO A 366 -0.27 46.43 1.62
C PRO A 366 -0.60 46.08 3.08
N SER A 367 -0.02 46.81 4.03
CA SER A 367 -0.12 46.55 5.46
C SER A 367 -1.45 47.00 6.05
N ARG A 368 -2.55 46.27 5.79
CA ARG A 368 -3.85 46.54 6.45
C ARG A 368 -4.86 45.39 6.59
N GLN A 369 -4.50 44.13 6.32
CA GLN A 369 -5.36 42.98 6.62
C GLN A 369 -4.64 41.93 7.47
N LYS A 370 -5.29 41.50 8.57
CA LYS A 370 -4.87 40.31 9.33
C LYS A 370 -5.11 39.08 8.47
N VAL A 371 -4.03 38.47 7.99
CA VAL A 371 -4.07 37.18 7.27
C VAL A 371 -4.21 36.06 8.29
N THR A 372 -5.17 35.16 8.09
CA THR A 372 -5.40 33.98 8.94
C THR A 372 -4.63 32.77 8.42
N GLN A 373 -4.26 31.84 9.31
CA GLN A 373 -3.63 30.57 8.91
C GLN A 373 -4.49 29.77 7.92
N ALA A 374 -5.83 29.87 8.02
CA ALA A 374 -6.76 29.25 7.08
C ALA A 374 -6.63 29.81 5.64
N GLN A 375 -6.37 31.11 5.48
CA GLN A 375 -6.13 31.72 4.16
C GLN A 375 -4.78 31.27 3.57
N ILE A 376 -3.74 31.13 4.40
CA ILE A 376 -2.44 30.57 4.00
C ILE A 376 -2.61 29.12 3.54
N ASN A 377 -3.29 28.28 4.33
CA ASN A 377 -3.56 26.89 3.99
C ASN A 377 -4.38 26.76 2.69
N LYS A 378 -5.37 27.63 2.46
CA LYS A 378 -6.15 27.68 1.21
C LYS A 378 -5.34 28.17 0.00
N ALA A 379 -4.32 29.00 0.20
CA ALA A 379 -3.36 29.34 -0.85
C ALA A 379 -2.47 28.14 -1.19
N LEU A 380 -1.89 27.48 -0.18
CA LEU A 380 -1.04 26.30 -0.34
C LEU A 380 -1.76 25.17 -1.08
N GLN A 381 -3.01 24.87 -0.74
CA GLN A 381 -3.80 23.84 -1.42
C GLN A 381 -4.03 24.15 -2.91
N ARG A 382 -4.23 25.43 -3.29
CA ARG A 382 -4.36 25.84 -4.70
C ARG A 382 -3.04 25.64 -5.47
N VAL A 383 -1.90 25.84 -4.82
CA VAL A 383 -0.58 25.55 -5.42
C VAL A 383 -0.40 24.04 -5.61
N ARG A 384 -0.59 23.23 -4.56
CA ARG A 384 -0.50 21.76 -4.63
C ARG A 384 -1.39 21.16 -5.72
N TYR A 385 -2.62 21.65 -5.87
CA TYR A 385 -3.55 21.21 -6.92
C TYR A 385 -3.05 21.55 -8.34
N ARG A 386 -2.47 22.73 -8.56
CA ARG A 386 -1.90 23.12 -9.86
C ARG A 386 -0.65 22.33 -10.21
N LEU A 387 0.23 22.07 -9.24
CA LEU A 387 1.40 21.19 -9.40
C LEU A 387 0.96 19.76 -9.74
N LYS A 388 -0.08 19.23 -9.09
CA LYS A 388 -0.65 17.93 -9.45
C LYS A 388 -1.19 17.90 -10.89
N ILE A 389 -1.94 18.92 -11.33
CA ILE A 389 -2.42 18.99 -12.73
C ILE A 389 -1.25 19.01 -13.72
N LEU A 390 -0.15 19.68 -13.40
CA LEU A 390 1.05 19.71 -14.22
C LEU A 390 1.65 18.31 -14.38
N VAL A 391 1.83 17.58 -13.26
CA VAL A 391 2.30 16.17 -13.26
C VAL A 391 1.35 15.25 -14.02
N ASP A 392 0.05 15.29 -13.70
CA ASP A 392 -0.97 14.45 -14.33
C ASP A 392 -1.05 14.68 -15.85
N ARG A 393 -0.79 15.91 -16.33
CA ARG A 393 -0.68 16.25 -17.76
C ARG A 393 0.63 15.78 -18.38
N GLY A 394 1.75 15.90 -17.67
CA GLY A 394 3.05 15.37 -18.06
C GLY A 394 2.97 13.88 -18.39
N ASN A 395 2.44 13.11 -17.44
CA ASN A 395 2.22 11.67 -17.57
C ASN A 395 1.28 11.35 -18.76
N LYS A 396 0.13 12.03 -18.87
CA LYS A 396 -0.84 11.79 -19.97
C LYS A 396 -0.34 12.18 -21.37
N THR A 397 0.66 13.04 -21.47
CA THR A 397 1.22 13.49 -22.77
C THR A 397 2.60 12.92 -23.06
N ASN A 398 3.12 12.04 -22.19
CA ASN A 398 4.48 11.52 -22.18
C ASN A 398 5.57 12.60 -22.25
N LYS A 399 5.32 13.78 -21.63
CA LYS A 399 6.24 14.93 -21.59
C LYS A 399 6.89 15.07 -20.21
N LEU A 400 7.52 13.99 -19.75
CA LEU A 400 8.10 13.90 -18.41
C LEU A 400 9.23 14.92 -18.20
N SER A 401 10.18 15.04 -19.12
CA SER A 401 11.32 15.97 -19.01
C SER A 401 10.88 17.45 -18.91
N TYR A 402 9.87 17.85 -19.69
CA TYR A 402 9.28 19.18 -19.60
C TYR A 402 8.59 19.43 -18.24
N THR A 403 7.94 18.40 -17.71
CA THR A 403 7.23 18.44 -16.43
C THR A 403 8.21 18.58 -15.28
N LEU A 404 9.28 17.78 -15.28
CA LEU A 404 10.38 17.83 -14.31
C LEU A 404 11.03 19.22 -14.30
N TYR A 405 11.49 19.71 -15.46
CA TYR A 405 12.10 21.03 -15.59
C TYR A 405 11.18 22.18 -15.12
N THR A 406 9.86 22.06 -15.36
CA THR A 406 8.90 23.06 -14.89
C THR A 406 8.76 23.06 -13.37
N LEU A 407 8.74 21.89 -12.72
CA LEU A 407 8.68 21.76 -11.26
C LEU A 407 9.96 22.29 -10.60
N ASP A 408 11.11 21.90 -11.13
CA ASP A 408 12.44 22.35 -10.71
C ASP A 408 12.61 23.88 -10.82
N THR A 409 12.19 24.46 -11.94
CA THR A 409 12.14 25.93 -12.12
C THR A 409 11.27 26.63 -11.06
N ILE A 410 10.14 26.03 -10.68
CA ILE A 410 9.27 26.54 -9.61
C ILE A 410 9.95 26.40 -8.24
N SER A 411 10.68 25.30 -7.99
CA SER A 411 11.41 25.09 -6.74
C SER A 411 12.47 26.17 -6.52
N ARG A 412 13.38 26.37 -7.48
CA ARG A 412 14.44 27.40 -7.37
C ARG A 412 13.89 28.80 -7.13
N TRP A 413 12.76 29.15 -7.76
CA TRP A 413 12.07 30.42 -7.52
C TRP A 413 11.51 30.54 -6.10
N LEU A 414 11.01 29.45 -5.51
CA LEU A 414 10.60 29.42 -4.11
C LEU A 414 11.81 29.58 -3.17
N ASP A 415 12.95 28.95 -3.49
CA ASP A 415 14.18 29.08 -2.70
C ASP A 415 14.74 30.50 -2.71
N ASP A 416 14.73 31.18 -3.87
CA ASP A 416 15.07 32.60 -3.97
C ASP A 416 14.12 33.49 -3.16
N VAL A 417 12.82 33.19 -3.15
CA VAL A 417 11.83 33.88 -2.32
C VAL A 417 12.10 33.69 -0.83
N LEU A 418 12.47 32.48 -0.41
CA LEU A 418 12.82 32.15 0.98
C LEU A 418 14.15 32.80 1.42
N LYS A 419 15.17 32.79 0.55
CA LYS A 419 16.45 33.49 0.78
C LYS A 419 16.23 35.00 0.92
N ASN A 420 15.40 35.61 0.08
CA ASN A 420 15.10 37.05 0.12
C ASN A 420 14.19 37.47 1.29
N THR A 421 13.37 36.58 1.84
CA THR A 421 12.62 36.86 3.09
C THR A 421 13.47 36.70 4.34
N ARG A 422 14.49 35.84 4.34
CA ARG A 422 15.47 35.74 5.45
C ARG A 422 16.37 36.97 5.57
N LYS A 423 16.80 37.59 4.46
CA LYS A 423 17.64 38.82 4.44
C LYS A 423 16.93 40.13 4.86
N LYS A 424 15.65 40.08 5.26
CA LYS A 424 14.82 41.26 5.65
C LYS A 424 14.21 41.14 7.04
N LYS A 425 14.66 40.16 7.84
CA LYS A 425 14.56 40.17 9.30
C LYS A 425 15.92 40.56 9.87
#